data_AF-A0A8T5I107-F1
#
_entry.id   AF-A0A8T5I107-F1
#
_cell.length_a   1.000
_cell.length_b   1.000
_cell.length_c   1.000
_cell.angle_alpha   90.00
_cell.angle_beta   90.00
_cell.angle_gamma   90.00
#
_symmetry.space_group_name_H-M   'P 1'
#
loop_
_entity.id
_entity.type
_entity.pdbx_description
1 polymer ?
#
loop_
_entity_poly.entity_id
_entity_poly.type
_entity_poly.pdbx_seq_one_letter_code
_entity_poly.pdbx_strand_id
1 'polypeptide(L)'
;MEIIVEPWKKLIIHEIIEYKFDDWVKQIAFSTRSSGGGIPTMQWTNGIVFASASLPTTNSTVEEQLKGILHWSSVSFAIKEKFEKQIVKENATINLVDVSVNEIFNKLSIELKSQSKYAISESGKNQ
;
A
#
# COMPACT_ATOMS: atom_id res chain seq x y z
N MET A 1 -33.87 15.41 -4.77
CA MET A 1 -32.84 14.36 -4.79
C MET A 1 -31.69 14.85 -3.94
N GLU A 2 -31.33 14.12 -2.90
CA GLU A 2 -30.23 14.45 -1.98
C GLU A 2 -29.04 13.53 -2.28
N ILE A 3 -27.83 14.08 -2.27
CA ILE A 3 -26.59 13.33 -2.48
C ILE A 3 -25.81 13.38 -1.16
N ILE A 4 -25.55 12.21 -0.58
CA ILE A 4 -24.82 12.05 0.69
C ILE A 4 -23.52 11.30 0.40
N VAL A 5 -22.40 11.81 0.91
CA VAL A 5 -21.09 11.14 0.87
C VAL A 5 -20.81 10.59 2.26
N GLU A 6 -20.84 9.26 2.39
CA GLU A 6 -20.54 8.58 3.67
C GLU A 6 -19.11 8.04 3.67
N PRO A 7 -18.17 8.66 4.40
CA PRO A 7 -16.80 8.18 4.47
C PRO A 7 -16.67 6.90 5.29
N TRP A 8 -15.64 6.11 5.00
CA TRP A 8 -15.27 4.97 5.83
C TRP A 8 -14.92 5.42 7.26
N LYS A 9 -15.48 4.73 8.24
CA LYS A 9 -15.28 5.00 9.68
C LYS A 9 -14.11 4.21 10.25
N LYS A 10 -13.88 3.00 9.73
CA LYS A 10 -12.83 2.09 10.21
C LYS A 10 -12.25 1.29 9.06
N LEU A 11 -10.93 1.16 9.03
CA LEU A 11 -10.22 0.22 8.18
C LEU A 11 -9.64 -0.89 9.07
N ILE A 12 -9.93 -2.15 8.73
CA ILE A 12 -9.37 -3.34 9.38
C ILE A 12 -8.49 -4.05 8.36
N ILE A 13 -7.22 -4.26 8.74
CA ILE A 13 -6.26 -4.97 7.92
C ILE A 13 -5.90 -6.26 8.65
N HIS A 14 -6.09 -7.40 8.00
CA HIS A 14 -5.93 -8.70 8.64
C HIS A 14 -4.50 -9.23 8.58
N GLU A 15 -3.66 -8.71 7.67
CA GLU A 15 -2.26 -9.09 7.54
C GLU A 15 -1.42 -7.91 7.02
N ILE A 16 -0.23 -7.72 7.60
CA ILE A 16 0.74 -6.71 7.19
C ILE A 16 2.01 -7.42 6.73
N ILE A 17 2.47 -7.10 5.51
CA ILE A 17 3.64 -7.71 4.90
C ILE A 17 4.64 -6.62 4.52
N GLU A 18 5.77 -6.58 5.22
CA GLU A 18 6.83 -5.63 4.94
C GLU A 18 7.90 -6.24 4.02
N TYR A 19 8.24 -5.51 2.95
CA TYR A 19 9.33 -5.84 2.05
C TYR A 19 10.45 -4.81 2.10
N LYS A 20 11.65 -5.23 1.72
CA LYS A 20 12.66 -4.27 1.24
C LYS A 20 12.23 -3.78 -0.14
N PHE A 21 12.27 -2.47 -0.35
CA PHE A 21 11.77 -1.85 -1.58
C PHE A 21 12.35 -2.47 -2.86
N ASP A 22 13.67 -2.63 -2.92
CA ASP A 22 14.35 -3.20 -4.09
C ASP A 22 13.97 -4.65 -4.37
N ASP A 23 13.77 -5.46 -3.34
CA ASP A 23 13.38 -6.86 -3.49
C ASP A 23 11.93 -6.97 -3.97
N TRP A 24 11.05 -6.11 -3.46
CA TRP A 24 9.66 -6.08 -3.89
C TRP A 24 9.51 -5.61 -5.34
N VAL A 25 10.24 -4.56 -5.72
CA VAL A 25 10.30 -4.07 -7.11
C VAL A 25 10.76 -5.18 -8.06
N LYS A 26 11.78 -5.95 -7.71
CA LYS A 26 12.23 -7.10 -8.52
C LYS A 26 11.14 -8.17 -8.66
N GLN A 27 10.46 -8.49 -7.57
CA GLN A 27 9.37 -9.47 -7.57
C GLN A 27 8.22 -9.03 -8.49
N ILE A 28 7.81 -7.77 -8.41
CA ILE A 28 6.75 -7.20 -9.26
C ILE A 28 7.20 -7.15 -10.73
N ALA A 29 8.43 -6.74 -11.00
CA ALA A 29 9.00 -6.73 -12.34
C ALA A 29 8.98 -8.14 -12.96
N PHE A 30 9.36 -9.16 -12.19
CA PHE A 30 9.34 -10.55 -12.63
C PHE A 30 7.91 -11.06 -12.90
N SER A 31 6.97 -10.85 -11.97
CA SER A 31 5.59 -11.34 -12.12
C SER A 31 4.86 -10.70 -13.32
N THR A 32 5.12 -9.42 -13.56
CA THR A 32 4.54 -8.67 -14.68
C THR A 32 5.00 -9.22 -16.03
N ARG A 33 6.28 -9.58 -16.17
CA ARG A 33 6.82 -10.19 -17.40
C ARG A 33 6.17 -11.53 -17.68
N SER A 34 5.96 -12.35 -16.65
CA SER A 34 5.38 -13.68 -16.78
C SER A 34 3.86 -13.68 -17.06
N SER A 35 3.16 -12.57 -16.81
CA SER A 35 1.69 -12.46 -16.91
C SER A 35 1.19 -11.79 -18.21
N GLY A 36 2.07 -11.54 -19.19
CA GLY A 36 1.66 -11.03 -20.50
C GLY A 36 1.67 -9.51 -20.66
N GLY A 37 2.34 -8.78 -19.75
CA GLY A 37 2.76 -7.39 -20.00
C GLY A 37 1.69 -6.33 -19.74
N GLY A 38 1.61 -5.88 -18.48
CA GLY A 38 1.04 -4.58 -18.11
C GLY A 38 2.11 -3.72 -17.45
N ILE A 39 1.86 -2.43 -17.21
CA ILE A 39 2.71 -1.62 -16.34
C ILE A 39 2.09 -1.64 -14.94
N PRO A 40 2.65 -2.40 -13.98
CA PRO A 40 2.13 -2.45 -12.62
C PRO A 40 2.17 -1.06 -12.00
N THR A 41 1.18 -0.77 -11.17
CA THR A 41 1.08 0.50 -10.46
C THR A 41 1.04 0.23 -8.95
N MET A 42 1.92 0.88 -8.20
CA MET A 42 1.93 0.88 -6.75
C MET A 42 1.44 2.21 -6.22
N GLN A 43 0.82 2.19 -5.04
CA GLN A 43 0.40 3.41 -4.36
C GLN A 43 1.57 3.91 -3.52
N TRP A 44 1.79 5.23 -3.52
CA TRP A 44 2.77 5.88 -2.67
C TRP A 44 2.10 6.95 -1.80
N THR A 45 2.46 7.01 -0.53
CA THR A 45 2.06 8.10 0.36
C THR A 45 3.06 8.27 1.51
N ASN A 46 3.44 9.51 1.78
CA ASN A 46 4.31 9.93 2.90
C ASN A 46 5.54 9.04 3.12
N GLY A 47 6.23 8.63 2.05
CA GLY A 47 7.44 7.82 2.14
C GLY A 47 7.21 6.30 2.26
N ILE A 48 5.99 5.83 2.02
CA ILE A 48 5.62 4.41 1.95
C ILE A 48 5.10 4.10 0.56
N VAL A 49 5.57 3.00 -0.04
CA VAL A 49 4.82 2.33 -1.11
C VAL A 49 3.99 1.20 -0.53
N PHE A 50 2.78 1.01 -1.02
CA PHE A 50 1.91 -0.07 -0.58
C PHE A 50 0.98 -0.59 -1.68
N ALA A 51 0.45 -1.79 -1.44
CA ALA A 51 -0.61 -2.42 -2.20
C ALA A 51 -1.54 -3.15 -1.22
N SER A 52 -2.84 -2.98 -1.39
CA SER A 52 -3.86 -3.64 -0.57
C SER A 52 -4.53 -4.77 -1.33
N ALA A 53 -4.83 -5.87 -0.64
CA ALA A 53 -5.72 -6.92 -1.13
C ALA A 53 -7.07 -6.84 -0.38
N SER A 54 -8.17 -6.89 -1.14
CA SER A 54 -9.53 -6.86 -0.56
C SER A 54 -9.97 -8.27 -0.16
N LEU A 55 -10.81 -8.36 0.86
CA LEU A 55 -11.55 -9.60 1.12
C LEU A 55 -12.55 -9.87 -0.01
N PRO A 56 -12.93 -11.16 -0.24
CA PRO A 56 -14.01 -11.50 -1.15
C PRO A 56 -15.33 -10.83 -0.75
N THR A 57 -16.08 -10.35 -1.74
CA THR A 57 -17.41 -9.78 -1.51
C THR A 57 -18.40 -10.88 -1.14
N THR A 58 -18.78 -10.91 0.14
CA THR A 58 -19.79 -11.79 0.73
C THR A 58 -20.84 -10.96 1.46
N ASN A 59 -21.97 -11.57 1.83
CA ASN A 59 -23.00 -10.88 2.61
C ASN A 59 -22.42 -10.27 3.89
N SER A 60 -21.58 -11.01 4.62
CA SER A 60 -20.95 -10.52 5.85
C SER A 60 -20.05 -9.31 5.62
N THR A 61 -19.20 -9.33 4.59
CA THR A 61 -18.32 -8.18 4.29
C THR A 61 -19.11 -6.96 3.81
N VAL A 62 -20.21 -7.18 3.07
CA VAL A 62 -21.08 -6.09 2.60
C VAL A 62 -21.81 -5.45 3.78
N GLU A 63 -22.32 -6.24 4.72
CA GLU A 63 -22.97 -5.72 5.93
C GLU A 63 -22.04 -4.83 6.77
N GLU A 64 -20.76 -5.19 6.91
CA GLU A 64 -19.77 -4.35 7.61
C GLU A 64 -19.41 -3.10 6.80
N GLN A 65 -19.25 -3.22 5.47
CA GLN A 65 -19.00 -2.07 4.59
C GLN A 65 -20.13 -1.04 4.65
N LEU A 66 -21.40 -1.48 4.66
CA LEU A 66 -22.56 -0.59 4.81
C LEU A 66 -22.58 0.12 6.16
N LYS A 67 -21.93 -0.42 7.19
CA LYS A 67 -21.74 0.25 8.49
C LYS A 67 -20.55 1.21 8.50
N GLY A 68 -19.82 1.32 7.40
CA GLY A 68 -18.62 2.13 7.23
C GLY A 68 -17.33 1.43 7.66
N ILE A 69 -17.31 0.09 7.74
CA ILE A 69 -16.14 -0.70 8.12
C ILE A 69 -15.56 -1.38 6.88
N LEU A 70 -14.37 -0.95 6.47
CA LEU A 70 -13.64 -1.51 5.33
C LEU A 70 -12.68 -2.60 5.82
N HIS A 71 -12.67 -3.74 5.13
CA HIS A 71 -11.72 -4.82 5.41
C HIS A 71 -10.80 -5.06 4.22
N TRP A 72 -9.50 -5.06 4.51
CA TRP A 72 -8.48 -5.56 3.61
C TRP A 72 -7.91 -6.86 4.15
N SER A 73 -7.77 -7.85 3.29
CA SER A 73 -7.17 -9.13 3.64
C SER A 73 -5.71 -8.94 4.03
N SER A 74 -4.97 -8.14 3.26
CA SER A 74 -3.58 -7.83 3.54
C SER A 74 -3.16 -6.47 2.99
N VAL A 75 -2.13 -5.90 3.59
CA VAL A 75 -1.39 -4.76 3.03
C VAL A 75 0.09 -5.14 2.93
N SER A 76 0.60 -5.13 1.71
CA SER A 76 2.02 -5.24 1.42
C SER A 76 2.61 -3.84 1.33
N PHE A 77 3.75 -3.59 1.96
CA PHE A 77 4.37 -2.27 1.94
C PHE A 77 5.90 -2.30 1.98
N ALA A 78 6.52 -1.18 1.62
CA ALA A 78 7.95 -0.92 1.78
C ALA A 78 8.24 0.57 2.01
N ILE A 79 9.34 0.87 2.70
CA ILE A 79 9.83 2.25 2.86
C ILE A 79 10.38 2.77 1.53
N LYS A 80 9.90 3.94 1.09
CA LYS A 80 10.37 4.68 -0.09
C LYS A 80 10.21 6.18 0.16
N GLU A 81 11.16 6.78 0.88
CA GLU A 81 11.01 8.17 1.38
C GLU A 81 10.75 9.22 0.31
N LYS A 82 11.33 9.07 -0.88
CA LYS A 82 11.15 9.99 -2.00
C LYS A 82 10.11 9.47 -2.97
N PHE A 83 9.14 10.28 -3.35
CA PHE A 83 8.24 9.95 -4.45
C PHE A 83 8.97 10.01 -5.80
N GLU A 84 8.72 9.01 -6.63
CA GLU A 84 9.16 8.96 -8.03
C GLU A 84 8.00 8.39 -8.84
N LYS A 85 7.60 9.06 -9.92
CA LYS A 85 6.43 8.64 -10.73
C LYS A 85 6.59 7.25 -11.35
N GLN A 86 7.83 6.85 -11.60
CA GLN A 86 8.15 5.62 -12.30
C GLN A 86 9.48 5.06 -11.82
N ILE A 87 9.55 3.75 -11.69
CA ILE A 87 10.76 2.98 -11.42
C ILE A 87 11.02 2.10 -12.62
N VAL A 88 12.24 2.16 -13.15
CA VAL A 88 12.70 1.30 -14.25
C VAL A 88 13.74 0.34 -13.70
N LYS A 89 13.46 -0.96 -13.79
CA LYS A 89 14.34 -2.03 -13.29
C LYS A 89 14.31 -3.22 -14.23
N GLU A 90 15.47 -3.65 -14.72
CA GLU A 90 15.60 -4.87 -15.57
C GLU A 90 14.61 -4.92 -16.74
N ASN A 91 14.46 -3.81 -17.48
CA ASN A 91 13.50 -3.64 -18.58
C ASN A 91 12.01 -3.75 -18.19
N ALA A 92 11.68 -3.81 -16.90
CA ALA A 92 10.33 -3.61 -16.40
C ALA A 92 10.15 -2.17 -15.93
N THR A 93 8.95 -1.65 -16.18
CA THR A 93 8.53 -0.32 -15.74
C THR A 93 7.45 -0.51 -14.68
N ILE A 94 7.57 0.19 -13.55
CA ILE A 94 6.58 0.20 -12.48
C ILE A 94 6.19 1.65 -12.22
N ASN A 95 4.90 1.95 -12.28
CA ASN A 95 4.39 3.27 -11.96
C ASN A 95 4.14 3.39 -10.45
N LEU A 96 4.38 4.57 -9.90
CA LEU A 96 3.91 4.93 -8.57
C LEU A 96 2.95 6.10 -8.69
N VAL A 97 1.84 6.01 -7.97
CA VAL A 97 0.85 7.08 -7.89
C VAL A 97 0.89 7.66 -6.50
N ASP A 98 1.07 8.98 -6.40
CA ASP A 98 0.94 9.70 -5.16
C ASP A 98 -0.54 9.76 -4.76
N VAL A 99 -0.86 9.10 -3.65
CA VAL A 99 -2.21 9.02 -3.10
C VAL A 99 -2.32 9.74 -1.74
N SER A 100 -1.38 10.62 -1.43
CA SER A 100 -1.32 11.41 -0.19
C SER A 100 -2.52 12.35 0.02
N VAL A 101 -3.30 12.64 -1.02
CA VAL A 101 -4.56 13.40 -0.87
C VAL A 101 -5.65 12.61 -0.13
N ASN A 102 -5.52 11.29 -0.01
CA ASN A 102 -6.49 10.45 0.69
C ASN A 102 -6.13 10.34 2.19
N GLU A 103 -7.02 10.82 3.06
CA GLU A 103 -6.80 10.84 4.50
C GLU A 103 -6.60 9.44 5.12
N ILE A 104 -7.27 8.41 4.60
CA ILE A 104 -7.11 7.03 5.07
C ILE A 104 -5.69 6.56 4.77
N PHE A 105 -5.18 6.86 3.58
CA PHE A 105 -3.83 6.46 3.18
C PHE A 105 -2.74 7.24 3.93
N ASN A 106 -2.99 8.50 4.29
CA ASN A 106 -2.12 9.24 5.20
C ASN A 106 -2.03 8.56 6.57
N LYS A 107 -3.17 8.25 7.19
CA LYS A 107 -3.21 7.53 8.48
C LYS A 107 -2.55 6.15 8.37
N LEU A 108 -2.82 5.44 7.28
CA LEU A 108 -2.20 4.15 6.98
C LEU A 108 -0.67 4.26 6.94
N SER A 109 -0.10 5.25 6.25
CA SER A 109 1.36 5.39 6.18
C SER A 109 2.01 5.60 7.55
N ILE A 110 1.35 6.32 8.46
CA ILE A 110 1.83 6.51 9.83
C ILE A 110 1.85 5.18 10.57
N GLU A 111 0.77 4.40 10.47
CA GLU A 111 0.65 3.08 11.10
C GLU A 111 1.64 2.05 10.51
N LEU A 112 1.83 2.05 9.19
CA LEU A 112 2.80 1.15 8.55
C LEU A 112 4.24 1.52 8.92
N LYS A 113 4.57 2.81 8.99
CA LYS A 113 5.90 3.27 9.41
C LYS A 113 6.20 2.90 10.86
N SER A 114 5.22 2.99 11.77
CA SER A 114 5.44 2.65 13.18
C SER A 114 5.74 1.16 13.40
N GLN A 115 5.21 0.29 12.52
CA GLN A 115 5.43 -1.16 12.55
C GLN A 115 6.64 -1.62 11.72
N SER A 116 7.24 -0.73 10.93
CA SER A 116 8.31 -1.04 10.00
C SER A 116 9.61 -1.41 10.71
N LYS A 117 10.25 -2.50 10.26
CA LYS A 117 11.59 -2.92 10.68
C LYS A 117 12.69 -2.28 9.83
N TYR A 118 12.34 -1.70 8.68
CA TYR A 118 13.26 -1.01 7.79
C TYR A 118 13.19 0.52 7.90
N ALA A 119 12.23 1.08 8.66
CA ALA A 119 12.28 2.46 9.11
C ALA A 119 13.54 2.64 9.96
N ILE A 120 14.35 3.64 9.60
CA ILE A 120 15.71 3.79 10.11
C ILE A 120 15.71 3.81 11.64
N SER A 121 16.38 2.83 12.26
CA SER A 121 16.91 2.99 13.61
C SER A 121 18.08 3.96 13.57
N GLU A 122 17.81 5.27 13.63
CA GLU A 122 18.84 6.29 13.90
C GLU A 122 19.30 6.25 15.39
N SER A 123 19.45 5.08 15.97
CA SER A 123 19.90 4.88 17.35
C SER A 123 20.97 3.79 17.48
N GLY A 124 21.84 3.68 16.47
CA GLY A 124 22.93 2.68 16.43
C GLY A 124 24.27 3.20 15.89
N LYS A 125 24.45 4.51 15.71
CA LYS A 125 25.74 5.14 15.44
C LYS A 125 26.09 6.06 16.60
N ASN A 126 26.51 5.48 17.71
CA ASN A 126 27.38 6.07 18.73
C ASN A 126 27.61 5.02 19.83
N GLN A 127 28.52 4.08 19.56
CA GLN A 127 29.35 3.44 20.58
C GLN A 127 30.60 2.89 19.91
#